data_AF-A0A1F0QJT2-F1
#
_entry.id   AF-A0A1F0QJT2-F1
#
_cell.length_a   1.000
_cell.length_b   1.000
_cell.length_c   1.000
_cell.angle_alpha   90.00
_cell.angle_beta   90.00
_cell.angle_gamma   90.00
#
_symmetry.space_group_name_H-M   'P 1'
#
loop_
_entity.id
_entity.type
_entity.pdbx_description
1 polymer ?
#
loop_
_entity_poly.entity_id
_entity_poly.type
_entity_poly.pdbx_seq_one_letter_code
_entity_poly.pdbx_strand_id
1 'polypeptide(L)'
;MDGVRVQKNSFETSLFVVHLPKSMCVEVPDFYTSTVDGREVKRARLVARDYDEAKEYLEESMRWLAENFIPGGIEAVAGGDMNFDESTPHIQFQADTFSPDPKDPSKLRCRPGIAYNTDESVRYKSGPKKGKQISGNQKFIDAQRGLREHMYALGYPVELDVSERHDESLSPDRYAEQQDRERDLASRENEVEVKRRSVHRDMDAIERDREQAATELKQAQEAREAAQRVQENAEQQAREVAERVLKEAREKAEQDAEKIRSDAHQEAEQTVGLAEAQADELLDRAEEASSAAEARLKSAEQEAESIRSAARKGGEREAEQIRSTARDEAKREAERICSEATQDAESTRSEAQREAATIRSEATREREQVTSERAALDREREAFDVEKRAFAESLEARRAAAEEEAKIIIEEAVESLQEISHVDRDFLHVELDNDPEMKQRYLDTVEQRTQQERTAARRRAQERTNKRRQQQQQRDRDGGMEL
;
A
#
# COMPACT_ATOMS: atom_id res chain seq x y z
N MET A 1 28.41 19.28 -70.19
CA MET A 1 27.75 18.29 -69.31
C MET A 1 26.74 19.06 -68.50
N ASP A 2 25.49 19.04 -68.95
CA ASP A 2 24.40 19.76 -68.30
C ASP A 2 24.10 19.05 -66.98
N GLY A 3 24.30 19.77 -65.87
CA GLY A 3 24.09 19.24 -64.52
C GLY A 3 22.61 18.94 -64.30
N VAL A 4 22.26 17.66 -64.29
CA VAL A 4 20.92 17.19 -63.94
C VAL A 4 20.63 17.61 -62.49
N ARG A 5 19.68 18.53 -62.29
CA ARG A 5 19.19 18.89 -60.94
C ARG A 5 18.60 17.64 -60.28
N VAL A 6 19.27 17.11 -59.25
CA VAL A 6 18.72 16.08 -58.37
C VAL A 6 17.55 16.70 -57.60
N GLN A 7 16.35 16.15 -57.76
CA GLN A 7 15.16 16.63 -57.05
C GLN A 7 15.32 16.45 -55.53
N LYS A 8 14.82 17.39 -54.73
CA LYS A 8 14.96 17.42 -53.26
C LYS A 8 14.40 16.17 -52.52
N ASN A 9 13.57 15.36 -53.20
CA ASN A 9 12.98 14.11 -52.69
C ASN A 9 13.54 12.87 -53.42
N SER A 10 14.66 13.01 -54.11
CA SER A 10 15.40 11.94 -54.77
C SER A 10 16.47 11.44 -53.81
N PHE A 11 16.36 10.20 -53.37
CA PHE A 11 17.38 9.51 -52.59
C PHE A 11 17.63 8.15 -53.21
N GLU A 12 18.89 7.76 -53.28
CA GLU A 12 19.33 6.58 -54.04
C GLU A 12 19.19 5.30 -53.21
N THR A 13 19.23 5.41 -51.89
CA THR A 13 19.27 4.25 -50.99
C THR A 13 18.35 4.42 -49.79
N SER A 14 17.87 3.29 -49.28
CA SER A 14 17.01 3.21 -48.10
C SER A 14 17.48 2.12 -47.16
N LEU A 15 17.34 2.38 -45.86
CA LEU A 15 17.67 1.44 -44.80
C LEU A 15 16.38 0.88 -44.20
N PHE A 16 16.30 -0.44 -44.15
CA PHE A 16 15.19 -1.18 -43.58
C PHE A 16 15.63 -1.85 -42.31
N VAL A 17 14.74 -1.87 -41.31
CA VAL A 17 14.94 -2.59 -40.05
C VAL A 17 13.69 -3.41 -39.79
N VAL A 18 13.84 -4.73 -39.66
CA VAL A 18 12.77 -5.64 -39.29
C VAL A 18 13.17 -6.35 -38.01
N HIS A 19 12.38 -6.12 -36.95
CA HIS A 19 12.59 -6.77 -35.66
C HIS A 19 11.95 -8.15 -35.64
N LEU A 20 12.60 -9.08 -34.92
CA LEU A 20 12.02 -10.36 -34.59
C LEU A 20 10.83 -10.16 -33.63
N PRO A 21 9.69 -10.85 -33.85
CA PRO A 21 8.54 -10.78 -32.95
C PRO A 21 8.93 -11.19 -31.53
N LYS A 22 8.41 -10.47 -30.52
CA LYS A 22 8.68 -10.79 -29.11
C LYS A 22 8.26 -12.23 -28.73
N SER A 23 7.23 -12.76 -29.39
CA SER A 23 6.75 -14.15 -29.25
C SER A 23 7.76 -15.22 -29.68
N MET A 24 8.76 -14.84 -30.47
CA MET A 24 9.89 -15.69 -30.90
C MET A 24 11.15 -15.45 -30.06
N CYS A 25 11.07 -14.61 -29.02
CA CYS A 25 12.18 -14.25 -28.16
C CYS A 25 11.99 -14.81 -26.73
N VAL A 26 13.12 -14.97 -26.04
CA VAL A 26 13.21 -15.11 -24.59
C VAL A 26 13.74 -13.80 -24.04
N GLU A 27 13.04 -13.23 -23.06
CA GLU A 27 13.47 -12.01 -22.39
C GLU A 27 14.47 -12.33 -21.26
N VAL A 28 15.65 -11.72 -21.34
CA VAL A 28 16.66 -11.74 -20.29
C VAL A 28 16.54 -10.40 -19.54
N PRO A 29 15.94 -10.39 -18.34
CA PRO A 29 15.77 -9.16 -17.58
C PRO A 29 17.12 -8.59 -17.14
N ASP A 30 17.16 -7.28 -16.94
CA ASP A 30 18.29 -6.56 -16.36
C ASP A 30 19.66 -6.75 -17.06
N PHE A 31 19.66 -7.08 -18.35
CA PHE A 31 20.88 -7.38 -19.09
C PHE A 31 21.77 -6.14 -19.33
N TYR A 32 21.19 -5.03 -19.76
CA TYR A 32 21.92 -3.79 -19.98
C TYR A 32 21.71 -2.85 -18.80
N THR A 33 22.77 -2.56 -18.06
CA THR A 33 22.77 -1.59 -16.96
C THR A 33 23.40 -0.28 -17.41
N SER A 34 22.70 0.84 -17.21
CA SER A 34 23.21 2.19 -17.49
C SER A 34 22.77 3.16 -16.41
N THR A 35 23.44 4.31 -16.31
CA THR A 35 23.01 5.39 -15.41
C THR A 35 22.50 6.55 -16.26
N VAL A 36 21.23 6.90 -16.12
CA VAL A 36 20.60 8.05 -16.79
C VAL A 36 20.09 8.99 -15.70
N ASP A 37 20.51 10.26 -15.73
CA ASP A 37 20.14 11.28 -14.74
C ASP A 37 20.35 10.86 -13.28
N GLY A 38 21.45 10.13 -13.02
CA GLY A 38 21.80 9.66 -11.68
C GLY A 38 20.99 8.45 -11.18
N ARG A 39 20.09 7.90 -12.01
CA ARG A 39 19.31 6.69 -11.71
C ARG A 39 19.85 5.50 -12.49
N GLU A 40 19.90 4.34 -11.84
CA GLU A 40 20.22 3.08 -12.51
C GLU A 40 19.03 2.66 -13.38
N VAL A 41 19.27 2.60 -14.68
CA VAL A 41 18.33 2.12 -15.69
C VAL A 41 18.80 0.76 -16.16
N LYS A 42 17.96 -0.25 -15.96
CA LYS A 42 18.19 -1.62 -16.41
C LYS A 42 17.25 -1.92 -17.57
N ARG A 43 17.80 -2.35 -18.71
CA ARG A 43 17.04 -2.73 -19.90
C ARG A 43 17.18 -4.23 -20.15
N ALA A 44 16.05 -4.88 -20.42
CA ALA A 44 16.04 -6.28 -20.81
C ALA A 44 16.66 -6.48 -22.20
N ARG A 45 17.16 -7.68 -22.44
CA ARG A 45 17.62 -8.14 -23.74
C ARG A 45 16.72 -9.26 -24.23
N LEU A 46 16.20 -9.12 -25.44
CA LEU A 46 15.50 -10.19 -26.13
C LEU A 46 16.53 -11.06 -26.85
N VAL A 47 16.45 -12.37 -26.64
CA VAL A 47 17.30 -13.36 -27.32
C VAL A 47 16.37 -14.28 -28.12
N ALA A 48 16.74 -14.61 -29.36
CA ALA A 48 15.94 -15.55 -30.16
C ALA A 48 15.77 -16.88 -29.42
N ARG A 49 14.53 -17.38 -29.30
CA ARG A 49 14.22 -18.67 -28.67
C ARG A 49 14.81 -19.83 -29.47
N ASP A 50 14.68 -19.73 -30.79
CA ASP A 50 15.28 -20.62 -31.77
C ASP A 50 16.03 -19.75 -32.79
N TYR A 51 17.32 -20.01 -32.92
CA TYR A 51 18.22 -19.20 -33.73
C TYR A 51 18.01 -19.43 -35.24
N ASP A 52 17.72 -20.67 -35.63
CA ASP A 52 17.53 -21.02 -37.04
C ASP A 52 16.15 -20.52 -37.52
N GLU A 53 15.10 -20.71 -36.71
CA GLU A 53 13.76 -20.18 -36.98
C GLU A 53 13.78 -18.64 -37.10
N ALA A 54 14.56 -17.96 -36.26
CA ALA A 54 14.71 -16.51 -36.30
C ALA A 54 15.42 -16.02 -37.56
N LYS A 55 16.43 -16.75 -38.05
CA LYS A 55 17.08 -16.42 -39.32
C LYS A 55 16.12 -16.54 -40.48
N GLU A 56 15.40 -17.67 -40.56
CA GLU A 56 14.41 -17.90 -41.62
C GLU A 56 13.35 -16.79 -41.64
N TYR A 57 12.84 -16.41 -40.46
CA TYR A 57 11.89 -15.29 -40.34
C TYR A 57 12.45 -13.98 -40.92
N LEU A 58 13.69 -13.63 -40.56
CA LEU A 58 14.31 -12.38 -40.97
C LEU A 58 14.66 -12.37 -42.47
N GLU A 59 15.14 -13.49 -43.02
CA GLU A 59 15.40 -13.66 -44.45
C GLU A 59 14.12 -13.54 -45.28
N GLU A 60 13.07 -14.24 -44.84
CA GLU A 60 11.78 -14.25 -45.54
C GLU A 60 11.12 -12.87 -45.47
N SER A 61 11.22 -12.18 -44.34
CA SER A 61 10.75 -10.79 -44.20
C SER A 61 11.45 -9.85 -45.17
N MET A 62 12.78 -9.96 -45.28
CA MET A 62 13.58 -9.16 -46.21
C MET A 62 13.20 -9.49 -47.66
N ARG A 63 13.09 -10.77 -48.02
CA ARG A 63 12.71 -11.21 -49.37
C ARG A 63 11.34 -10.67 -49.75
N TRP A 64 10.35 -10.79 -48.87
CA TRP A 64 9.01 -10.29 -49.12
C TRP A 64 9.00 -8.77 -49.34
N LEU A 65 9.71 -8.01 -48.50
CA LEU A 65 9.84 -6.55 -48.66
C LEU A 65 10.55 -6.19 -49.96
N ALA A 66 11.58 -6.93 -50.33
CA ALA A 66 12.28 -6.72 -51.58
C ALA A 66 11.37 -6.92 -52.79
N GLU A 67 10.62 -8.02 -52.83
CA GLU A 67 9.73 -8.35 -53.95
C GLU A 67 8.47 -7.47 -54.04
N ASN A 68 7.93 -7.04 -52.91
CA ASN A 68 6.60 -6.42 -52.86
C ASN A 68 6.61 -4.91 -52.60
N PHE A 69 7.71 -4.37 -52.07
CA PHE A 69 7.80 -2.95 -51.71
C PHE A 69 8.97 -2.22 -52.37
N ILE A 70 10.14 -2.84 -52.48
CA ILE A 70 11.33 -2.21 -53.06
C ILE A 70 11.19 -2.13 -54.60
N PRO A 71 11.41 -0.95 -55.23
CA PRO A 71 11.14 -0.76 -56.67
C PRO A 71 11.93 -1.68 -57.59
N GLY A 72 13.17 -2.02 -57.23
CA GLY A 72 14.06 -2.86 -58.02
C GLY A 72 14.07 -4.33 -57.60
N GLY A 73 13.17 -4.75 -56.70
CA GLY A 73 13.12 -6.14 -56.26
C GLY A 73 14.31 -6.54 -55.38
N ILE A 74 14.57 -7.85 -55.32
CA ILE A 74 15.70 -8.42 -54.59
C ILE A 74 17.06 -7.95 -55.11
N GLU A 75 17.18 -7.71 -56.41
CA GLU A 75 18.41 -7.21 -57.05
C GLU A 75 18.79 -5.79 -56.61
N ALA A 76 17.84 -5.04 -56.05
CA ALA A 76 18.12 -3.73 -55.47
C ALA A 76 18.62 -3.80 -54.02
N VAL A 77 18.62 -4.98 -53.38
CA VAL A 77 19.14 -5.13 -52.02
C VAL A 77 20.66 -5.23 -52.09
N ALA A 78 21.36 -4.22 -51.59
CA ALA A 78 22.82 -4.14 -51.61
C ALA A 78 23.47 -5.10 -50.59
N GLY A 79 22.75 -5.43 -49.53
CA GLY A 79 23.20 -6.31 -48.45
C GLY A 79 22.47 -6.00 -47.15
N GLY A 80 22.62 -6.88 -46.16
CA GLY A 80 22.07 -6.69 -44.83
C GLY A 80 22.72 -7.60 -43.80
N ASP A 81 22.65 -7.17 -42.56
CA ASP A 81 23.20 -7.86 -41.39
C ASP A 81 22.06 -8.22 -40.43
N MET A 82 22.15 -9.43 -39.87
CA MET A 82 21.26 -9.89 -38.81
C MET A 82 21.96 -9.71 -37.46
N ASN A 83 21.40 -8.84 -36.63
CA ASN A 83 21.97 -8.45 -35.36
C ASN A 83 21.23 -9.19 -34.24
N PHE A 84 21.91 -10.13 -33.59
CA PHE A 84 21.40 -10.90 -32.44
C PHE A 84 22.06 -10.46 -31.11
N ASP A 85 23.00 -9.52 -31.18
CA ASP A 85 23.80 -9.02 -30.07
C ASP A 85 23.28 -7.71 -29.44
N GLU A 86 22.20 -7.17 -29.99
CA GLU A 86 21.53 -5.95 -29.51
C GLU A 86 20.31 -6.25 -28.61
N SER A 87 19.60 -5.20 -28.21
CA SER A 87 18.44 -5.30 -27.30
C SER A 87 17.29 -6.13 -27.88
N THR A 88 17.07 -6.07 -29.19
CA THR A 88 16.06 -6.86 -29.90
C THR A 88 16.69 -7.45 -31.15
N PRO A 89 16.61 -8.78 -31.38
CA PRO A 89 17.12 -9.38 -32.61
C PRO A 89 16.41 -8.79 -33.83
N HIS A 90 17.17 -8.38 -34.84
CA HIS A 90 16.62 -7.75 -36.03
C HIS A 90 17.52 -7.96 -37.25
N ILE A 91 16.96 -7.75 -38.44
CA ILE A 91 17.74 -7.60 -39.67
C ILE A 91 17.73 -6.13 -40.08
N GLN A 92 18.90 -5.63 -40.43
CA GLN A 92 19.09 -4.33 -41.03
C GLN A 92 19.65 -4.51 -42.43
N PHE A 93 18.92 -4.04 -43.45
CA PHE A 93 19.36 -4.19 -44.83
C PHE A 93 19.15 -2.91 -45.63
N GLN A 94 20.04 -2.70 -46.59
CA GLN A 94 20.05 -1.53 -47.44
C GLN A 94 19.58 -1.90 -48.84
N ALA A 95 18.68 -1.10 -49.41
CA ALA A 95 18.22 -1.29 -50.77
C ALA A 95 18.18 0.02 -51.57
N ASP A 96 18.47 -0.10 -52.85
CA ASP A 96 18.42 0.99 -53.80
C ASP A 96 16.97 1.33 -54.18
N THR A 97 16.74 2.58 -54.56
CA THR A 97 15.44 3.06 -55.05
C THR A 97 15.36 3.08 -56.57
N PHE A 98 16.32 2.44 -57.23
CA PHE A 98 16.39 2.36 -58.67
C PHE A 98 15.30 1.45 -59.25
N SER A 99 14.78 1.85 -60.40
CA SER A 99 13.96 0.98 -61.25
C SER A 99 14.22 1.34 -62.71
N PRO A 100 13.84 0.48 -63.68
CA PRO A 100 14.00 0.78 -65.10
C PRO A 100 13.39 2.14 -65.48
N ASP A 101 14.11 2.92 -66.28
CA ASP A 101 13.60 4.21 -66.76
C ASP A 101 12.39 3.96 -67.67
N PRO A 102 11.22 4.60 -67.40
CA PRO A 102 10.04 4.47 -68.23
C PRO A 102 10.25 4.82 -69.72
N LYS A 103 11.24 5.66 -70.03
CA LYS A 103 11.58 6.10 -71.39
C LYS A 103 12.67 5.24 -72.04
N ASP A 104 13.51 4.59 -71.24
CA ASP A 104 14.63 3.77 -71.70
C ASP A 104 14.86 2.61 -70.71
N PRO A 105 14.16 1.48 -70.87
CA PRO A 105 14.22 0.36 -69.92
C PRO A 105 15.61 -0.27 -69.74
N SER A 106 16.56 0.04 -70.63
CA SER A 106 17.95 -0.41 -70.51
C SER A 106 18.76 0.35 -69.45
N LYS A 107 18.21 1.44 -68.91
CA LYS A 107 18.84 2.28 -67.89
C LYS A 107 18.05 2.26 -66.60
N LEU A 108 18.76 2.42 -65.50
CA LEU A 108 18.17 2.60 -64.18
C LEU A 108 17.95 4.09 -63.90
N ARG A 109 16.81 4.39 -63.27
CA ARG A 109 16.47 5.73 -62.80
C ARG A 109 16.13 5.68 -61.32
N CYS A 110 16.62 6.66 -60.57
CA CYS A 110 16.24 6.88 -59.17
C CYS A 110 14.73 7.18 -59.10
N ARG A 111 13.95 6.28 -58.51
CA ARG A 111 12.48 6.37 -58.44
C ARG A 111 11.95 5.99 -57.06
N PRO A 112 12.34 6.74 -56.00
CA PRO A 112 11.79 6.55 -54.66
C PRO A 112 10.26 6.78 -54.62
N GLY A 113 9.71 7.47 -55.63
CA GLY A 113 8.27 7.60 -55.84
C GLY A 113 7.50 6.28 -55.89
N ILE A 114 8.11 5.17 -56.33
CA ILE A 114 7.40 3.89 -56.42
C ILE A 114 7.07 3.36 -55.03
N ALA A 115 8.00 3.42 -54.07
CA ALA A 115 7.82 2.89 -52.72
C ALA A 115 7.45 3.95 -51.67
N TYR A 116 8.11 5.11 -51.69
CA TYR A 116 8.12 6.06 -50.57
C TYR A 116 7.28 7.32 -50.79
N ASN A 117 7.13 7.74 -52.05
CA ASN A 117 6.39 8.96 -52.41
C ASN A 117 5.23 8.65 -53.37
N THR A 118 4.67 9.68 -53.99
CA THR A 118 3.71 9.55 -55.10
C THR A 118 4.44 9.33 -56.41
N ASP A 119 3.97 8.38 -57.22
CA ASP A 119 4.47 8.12 -58.56
C ASP A 119 3.31 7.83 -59.52
N GLU A 120 3.43 8.33 -60.75
CA GLU A 120 2.40 8.21 -61.78
C GLU A 120 2.09 6.76 -62.18
N SER A 121 3.05 5.85 -62.06
CA SER A 121 2.86 4.43 -62.37
C SER A 121 2.21 3.64 -61.23
N VAL A 122 2.08 4.20 -60.03
CA VAL A 122 1.53 3.50 -58.86
C VAL A 122 0.16 4.08 -58.48
N ARG A 123 -0.90 3.38 -58.91
CA ARG A 123 -2.30 3.81 -58.76
C ARG A 123 -3.18 2.71 -58.20
N TYR A 124 -4.25 3.09 -57.51
CA TYR A 124 -5.27 2.14 -57.06
C TYR A 124 -5.88 1.41 -58.27
N LYS A 125 -5.81 0.08 -58.27
CA LYS A 125 -6.33 -0.77 -59.35
C LYS A 125 -7.86 -0.96 -59.26
N SER A 126 -8.41 -0.87 -58.05
CA SER A 126 -9.82 -1.13 -57.74
C SER A 126 -10.34 -0.22 -56.63
N GLY A 127 -11.64 -0.32 -56.32
CA GLY A 127 -12.28 0.44 -55.25
C GLY A 127 -12.61 1.90 -55.59
N PRO A 128 -13.11 2.68 -54.60
CA PRO A 128 -13.59 4.05 -54.80
C PRO A 128 -12.47 5.04 -55.18
N LYS A 129 -11.20 4.68 -54.97
CA LYS A 129 -10.02 5.48 -55.35
C LYS A 129 -9.37 5.04 -56.67
N LYS A 130 -9.99 4.13 -57.44
CA LYS A 130 -9.44 3.59 -58.70
C LYS A 130 -8.87 4.68 -59.61
N GLY A 131 -7.65 4.47 -60.11
CA GLY A 131 -6.95 5.40 -61.00
C GLY A 131 -6.27 6.59 -60.29
N LYS A 132 -6.55 6.85 -59.00
CA LYS A 132 -5.78 7.83 -58.22
C LYS A 132 -4.41 7.28 -57.85
N GLN A 133 -3.41 8.15 -57.78
CA GLN A 133 -2.07 7.79 -57.28
C GLN A 133 -2.16 7.38 -55.80
N ILE A 134 -1.34 6.41 -55.42
CA ILE A 134 -1.21 5.98 -54.03
C ILE A 134 -0.18 6.89 -53.34
N SER A 135 -0.53 7.43 -52.16
CA SER A 135 0.40 8.23 -51.36
C SER A 135 1.48 7.35 -50.72
N GLY A 136 2.64 7.93 -50.42
CA GLY A 136 3.73 7.24 -49.73
C GLY A 136 3.29 6.57 -48.43
N ASN A 137 2.58 7.31 -47.58
CA ASN A 137 2.09 6.77 -46.30
C ASN A 137 1.17 5.55 -46.47
N GLN A 138 0.28 5.56 -47.46
CA GLN A 138 -0.58 4.42 -47.72
C GLN A 138 0.23 3.19 -48.18
N LYS A 139 1.28 3.39 -48.97
CA LYS A 139 2.16 2.28 -49.40
C LYS A 139 2.87 1.62 -48.22
N PHE A 140 3.33 2.41 -47.24
CA PHE A 140 3.88 1.87 -46.00
C PHE A 140 2.85 1.10 -45.19
N ILE A 141 1.64 1.63 -45.02
CA ILE A 141 0.55 0.92 -44.33
C ILE A 141 0.24 -0.42 -45.03
N ASP A 142 0.15 -0.40 -46.37
CA ASP A 142 -0.15 -1.59 -47.16
C ASP A 142 0.99 -2.61 -47.12
N ALA A 143 2.25 -2.16 -47.13
CA ALA A 143 3.42 -3.02 -47.01
C ALA A 143 3.54 -3.66 -45.63
N GLN A 144 3.34 -2.89 -44.54
CA GLN A 144 3.32 -3.43 -43.19
C GLN A 144 2.21 -4.46 -43.01
N ARG A 145 1.00 -4.18 -43.53
CA ARG A 145 -0.12 -5.13 -43.49
C ARG A 145 0.21 -6.40 -44.29
N GLY A 146 0.68 -6.26 -45.53
CA GLY A 146 1.02 -7.38 -46.38
C GLY A 146 2.12 -8.26 -45.81
N LEU A 147 3.14 -7.68 -45.18
CA LEU A 147 4.20 -8.43 -44.51
C LEU A 147 3.62 -9.27 -43.37
N ARG A 148 2.75 -8.69 -42.52
CA ARG A 148 2.11 -9.43 -41.42
C ARG A 148 1.24 -10.57 -41.95
N GLU A 149 0.43 -10.32 -42.97
CA GLU A 149 -0.41 -11.34 -43.62
C GLU A 149 0.43 -12.49 -44.19
N HIS A 150 1.56 -12.17 -44.83
CA HIS A 150 2.49 -13.17 -45.38
C HIS A 150 3.15 -14.01 -44.29
N MET A 151 3.75 -13.37 -43.29
CA MET A 151 4.42 -14.09 -42.21
C MET A 151 3.44 -14.94 -41.40
N TYR A 152 2.22 -14.44 -41.18
CA TYR A 152 1.15 -15.22 -40.54
C TYR A 152 0.75 -16.43 -41.39
N ALA A 153 0.61 -16.28 -42.71
CA ALA A 153 0.27 -17.39 -43.61
C ALA A 153 1.35 -18.49 -43.66
N LEU A 154 2.63 -18.12 -43.43
CA LEU A 154 3.74 -19.06 -43.28
C LEU A 154 3.78 -19.76 -41.90
N GLY A 155 2.89 -19.38 -40.98
CA GLY A 155 2.77 -20.00 -39.66
C GLY A 155 3.59 -19.33 -38.56
N TYR A 156 4.24 -18.20 -38.83
CA TYR A 156 4.97 -17.45 -37.80
C TYR A 156 4.00 -16.80 -36.80
N PRO A 157 4.40 -16.68 -35.52
CA PRO A 157 3.54 -16.15 -34.45
C PRO A 157 3.47 -14.61 -34.46
N VAL A 158 2.93 -14.05 -35.54
CA VAL A 158 2.75 -12.61 -35.78
C VAL A 158 1.27 -12.23 -35.60
N GLU A 159 1.00 -11.11 -34.94
CA GLU A 159 -0.36 -10.59 -34.80
C GLU A 159 -0.84 -9.93 -36.11
N LEU A 160 -2.04 -10.26 -36.59
CA LEU A 160 -2.61 -9.64 -37.80
C LEU A 160 -3.08 -8.21 -37.53
N ASP A 161 -3.72 -8.03 -36.38
CA ASP A 161 -4.27 -6.75 -35.95
C ASP A 161 -3.19 -5.87 -35.36
N VAL A 162 -3.37 -4.58 -35.61
CA VAL A 162 -2.48 -3.54 -35.14
C VAL A 162 -2.93 -3.10 -33.75
N SER A 163 -2.03 -3.06 -32.77
CA SER A 163 -2.38 -2.59 -31.42
C SER A 163 -2.95 -1.17 -31.46
N GLU A 164 -3.86 -0.83 -30.53
CA GLU A 164 -4.46 0.51 -30.42
C GLU A 164 -3.42 1.65 -30.26
N ARG A 165 -2.17 1.32 -29.89
CA ARG A 165 -1.05 2.25 -29.71
C ARG A 165 -0.11 2.37 -30.92
N HIS A 166 -0.47 1.84 -32.09
CA HIS A 166 0.43 1.80 -33.25
C HIS A 166 0.84 3.17 -33.81
N ASP A 167 0.03 4.21 -33.59
CA ASP A 167 0.36 5.59 -33.97
C ASP A 167 1.24 6.31 -32.93
N GLU A 168 1.53 5.69 -31.78
CA GLU A 168 2.38 6.27 -30.74
C GLU A 168 3.86 6.00 -31.02
N SER A 169 4.52 6.91 -31.74
CA SER A 169 5.99 6.92 -31.78
C SER A 169 6.51 7.48 -30.46
N LEU A 170 6.73 6.62 -29.46
CA LEU A 170 7.44 7.02 -28.25
C LEU A 170 8.91 7.26 -28.61
N SER A 171 9.45 8.42 -28.22
CA SER A 171 10.90 8.62 -28.25
C SER A 171 11.56 7.55 -27.36
N PRO A 172 12.82 7.14 -27.64
CA PRO A 172 13.53 6.15 -26.83
C PRO A 172 13.48 6.46 -25.33
N ASP A 173 13.57 7.73 -24.96
CA ASP A 173 13.51 8.20 -23.57
C ASP A 173 12.14 7.96 -22.93
N ARG A 174 11.04 8.17 -23.68
CA ARG A 174 9.69 7.90 -23.18
C ARG A 174 9.38 6.41 -23.11
N TYR A 175 9.96 5.62 -24.01
CA TYR A 175 9.85 4.16 -23.92
C TYR A 175 10.54 3.63 -22.66
N ALA A 176 11.73 4.16 -22.33
CA ALA A 176 12.44 3.84 -21.11
C ALA A 176 11.65 4.26 -19.85
N GLU A 177 11.12 5.48 -19.82
CA GLU A 177 10.28 5.99 -18.71
C GLU A 177 9.02 5.12 -18.50
N GLN A 178 8.42 4.64 -19.59
CA GLN A 178 7.26 3.77 -19.52
C GLN A 178 7.62 2.37 -19.00
N GLN A 179 8.74 1.78 -19.45
CA GLN A 179 9.22 0.51 -18.90
C GLN A 179 9.54 0.62 -17.40
N ASP A 180 10.15 1.73 -16.97
CA ASP A 180 10.38 2.00 -15.55
C ASP A 180 9.06 2.08 -14.78
N ARG A 181 8.04 2.74 -15.35
CA ARG A 181 6.72 2.85 -14.73
C ARG A 181 6.01 1.50 -14.63
N GLU A 182 6.09 0.66 -15.65
CA GLU A 182 5.54 -0.70 -15.63
C GLU A 182 6.28 -1.58 -14.61
N ARG A 183 7.60 -1.44 -14.47
CA ARG A 183 8.40 -2.14 -13.45
C ARG A 183 8.06 -1.68 -12.03
N ASP A 184 7.87 -0.38 -11.81
CA ASP A 184 7.46 0.18 -10.53
C ASP A 184 6.06 -0.30 -10.13
N LEU A 185 5.16 -0.42 -11.10
CA LEU A 185 3.84 -1.00 -10.88
C LEU A 185 3.93 -2.48 -10.49
N ALA A 186 4.70 -3.29 -11.24
CA ALA A 186 4.91 -4.70 -10.91
C ALA A 186 5.58 -4.90 -9.53
N SER A 187 6.52 -4.03 -9.16
CA SER A 187 7.16 -4.04 -7.84
C SER A 187 6.16 -3.72 -6.73
N ARG A 188 5.28 -2.74 -6.94
CA ARG A 188 4.21 -2.41 -5.99
C ARG A 188 3.18 -3.53 -5.87
N GLU A 189 2.83 -4.20 -6.96
CA GLU A 189 1.93 -5.37 -6.92
C GLU A 189 2.51 -6.50 -6.08
N ASN A 190 3.81 -6.81 -6.27
CA ASN A 190 4.51 -7.79 -5.44
C ASN A 190 4.54 -7.38 -3.95
N GLU A 191 4.78 -6.10 -3.66
CA GLU A 191 4.77 -5.58 -2.28
C GLU A 191 3.38 -5.69 -1.65
N VAL A 192 2.33 -5.38 -2.41
CA VAL A 192 0.94 -5.55 -1.99
C VAL A 192 0.62 -7.02 -1.73
N GLU A 193 1.09 -7.94 -2.57
CA GLU A 193 0.87 -9.37 -2.35
C GLU A 193 1.60 -9.89 -1.11
N VAL A 194 2.84 -9.45 -0.86
CA VAL A 194 3.57 -9.76 0.38
C VAL A 194 2.83 -9.23 1.61
N LYS A 195 2.36 -7.97 1.55
CA LYS A 195 1.54 -7.38 2.62
C LYS A 195 0.24 -8.15 2.83
N ARG A 196 -0.43 -8.57 1.76
CA ARG A 196 -1.65 -9.39 1.82
C ARG A 196 -1.41 -10.74 2.48
N ARG A 197 -0.29 -11.42 2.15
CA ARG A 197 0.12 -12.67 2.81
C ARG A 197 0.49 -12.47 4.28
N SER A 198 1.04 -11.32 4.65
CA SER A 198 1.29 -10.97 6.06
C SER A 198 -0.01 -10.79 6.83
N VAL A 199 -0.93 -9.98 6.31
CA VAL A 199 -2.25 -9.75 6.91
C VAL A 199 -3.02 -11.06 7.06
N HIS A 200 -2.94 -11.95 6.08
CA HIS A 200 -3.59 -13.26 6.18
C HIS A 200 -3.00 -14.10 7.32
N ARG A 201 -1.67 -14.14 7.47
CA ARG A 201 -1.01 -14.81 8.61
C ARG A 201 -1.39 -14.21 9.95
N ASP A 202 -1.51 -12.89 10.02
CA ASP A 202 -1.90 -12.18 11.25
C ASP A 202 -3.36 -12.49 11.61
N MET A 203 -4.26 -12.55 10.62
CA MET A 203 -5.65 -12.97 10.80
C MET A 203 -5.74 -14.43 11.30
N ASP A 204 -4.97 -15.35 10.74
CA ASP A 204 -4.94 -16.75 11.17
C ASP A 204 -4.34 -16.91 12.59
N ALA A 205 -3.44 -16.01 13.00
CA ALA A 205 -2.93 -15.97 14.38
C ALA A 205 -4.01 -15.48 15.34
N ILE A 206 -4.72 -14.40 14.99
CA ILE A 206 -5.83 -13.87 15.79
C ILE A 206 -6.95 -14.91 15.94
N GLU A 207 -7.26 -15.67 14.90
CA GLU A 207 -8.28 -16.72 14.97
C GLU A 207 -7.87 -17.83 15.93
N ARG A 208 -6.61 -18.30 15.89
CA ARG A 208 -6.06 -19.27 16.84
C ARG A 208 -6.07 -18.76 18.27
N ASP A 209 -5.65 -17.51 18.51
CA ASP A 209 -5.68 -16.89 19.83
C ASP A 209 -7.10 -16.80 20.38
N ARG A 210 -8.08 -16.51 19.51
CA ARG A 210 -9.50 -16.47 19.87
C ARG A 210 -10.05 -17.85 20.22
N GLU A 211 -9.70 -18.88 19.46
CA GLU A 211 -10.07 -20.27 19.77
C GLU A 211 -9.45 -20.74 21.09
N GLN A 212 -8.19 -20.38 21.34
CA GLN A 212 -7.51 -20.71 22.58
C GLN A 212 -8.16 -20.00 23.78
N ALA A 213 -8.43 -18.69 23.66
CA ALA A 213 -9.14 -17.93 24.68
C ALA A 213 -10.54 -18.49 24.96
N ALA A 214 -11.28 -18.91 23.93
CA ALA A 214 -12.59 -19.55 24.10
C ALA A 214 -12.47 -20.89 24.85
N THR A 215 -11.42 -21.66 24.59
CA THR A 215 -11.15 -22.94 25.27
C THR A 215 -10.79 -22.72 26.74
N GLU A 216 -9.90 -21.76 27.02
CA GLU A 216 -9.52 -21.38 28.39
C GLU A 216 -10.72 -20.87 29.18
N LEU A 217 -11.60 -20.07 28.55
CA LEU A 217 -12.82 -19.56 29.19
C LEU A 217 -13.79 -20.68 29.51
N LYS A 218 -13.92 -21.68 28.64
CA LYS A 218 -14.72 -22.89 28.91
C LYS A 218 -14.16 -23.69 30.08
N GLN A 219 -12.84 -23.91 30.13
CA GLN A 219 -12.19 -24.59 31.25
C GLN A 219 -12.37 -23.83 32.57
N ALA A 220 -12.27 -22.50 32.55
CA ALA A 220 -12.50 -21.66 33.72
C ALA A 220 -13.96 -21.75 34.21
N GLN A 221 -14.94 -21.83 33.30
CA GLN A 221 -16.35 -22.06 33.65
C GLN A 221 -16.53 -23.43 34.30
N GLU A 222 -16.00 -24.50 33.72
CA GLU A 222 -16.07 -25.86 34.28
C GLU A 222 -15.42 -25.95 35.67
N ALA A 223 -14.25 -25.30 35.86
CA ALA A 223 -13.58 -25.22 37.16
C ALA A 223 -14.42 -24.45 38.20
N ARG A 224 -15.10 -23.37 37.77
CA ARG A 224 -15.98 -22.59 38.65
C ARG A 224 -17.21 -23.39 39.06
N GLU A 225 -17.83 -24.10 38.13
CA GLU A 225 -18.96 -25.00 38.44
C GLU A 225 -18.53 -26.12 39.39
N ALA A 226 -17.35 -26.71 39.18
CA ALA A 226 -16.81 -27.72 40.08
C ALA A 226 -16.56 -27.16 41.49
N ALA A 227 -15.96 -25.97 41.60
CA ALA A 227 -15.74 -25.29 42.88
C ALA A 227 -17.07 -24.99 43.59
N GLN A 228 -18.08 -24.55 42.85
CA GLN A 228 -19.42 -24.29 43.38
C GLN A 228 -20.07 -25.58 43.92
N ARG A 229 -19.97 -26.70 43.20
CA ARG A 229 -20.47 -28.01 43.68
C ARG A 229 -19.76 -28.47 44.96
N VAL A 230 -18.44 -28.25 45.06
CA VAL A 230 -17.67 -28.55 46.28
C VAL A 230 -18.16 -27.69 47.44
N GLN A 231 -18.39 -26.39 47.21
CA GLN A 231 -18.93 -25.49 48.21
C GLN A 231 -20.34 -25.91 48.67
N GLU A 232 -21.24 -26.20 47.74
CA GLU A 232 -22.60 -26.66 48.04
C GLU A 232 -22.59 -27.96 48.85
N ASN A 233 -21.74 -28.93 48.49
CA ASN A 233 -21.56 -30.16 49.26
C ASN A 233 -21.00 -29.90 50.67
N ALA A 234 -20.03 -28.99 50.81
CA ALA A 234 -19.47 -28.63 52.10
C ALA A 234 -20.50 -27.92 53.00
N GLU A 235 -21.32 -27.03 52.43
CA GLU A 235 -22.43 -26.38 53.13
C GLU A 235 -23.49 -27.40 53.56
N GLN A 236 -23.81 -28.38 52.71
CA GLN A 236 -24.77 -29.43 53.03
C GLN A 236 -24.26 -30.33 54.15
N GLN A 237 -22.98 -30.74 54.11
CA GLN A 237 -22.34 -31.49 55.20
C GLN A 237 -22.29 -30.68 56.50
N ALA A 238 -21.98 -29.38 56.44
CA ALA A 238 -22.00 -28.51 57.61
C ALA A 238 -23.41 -28.40 58.23
N ARG A 239 -24.47 -28.35 57.40
CA ARG A 239 -25.86 -28.38 57.85
C ARG A 239 -26.23 -29.71 58.50
N GLU A 240 -25.88 -30.84 57.91
CA GLU A 240 -26.13 -32.17 58.49
C GLU A 240 -25.42 -32.33 59.83
N VAL A 241 -24.16 -31.89 59.93
CA VAL A 241 -23.41 -31.91 61.20
C VAL A 241 -24.06 -30.99 62.23
N ALA A 242 -24.48 -29.77 61.85
CA ALA A 242 -25.15 -28.85 62.75
C ALA A 242 -26.49 -29.40 63.25
N GLU A 243 -27.31 -30.01 62.38
CA GLU A 243 -28.56 -30.66 62.76
C GLU A 243 -28.32 -31.85 63.70
N ARG A 244 -27.29 -32.67 63.43
CA ARG A 244 -26.93 -33.79 64.31
C ARG A 244 -26.52 -33.30 65.69
N VAL A 245 -25.65 -32.29 65.77
CA VAL A 245 -25.20 -31.70 67.03
C VAL A 245 -26.38 -31.07 67.79
N LEU A 246 -27.29 -30.38 67.10
CA LEU A 246 -28.48 -29.82 67.72
C LEU A 246 -29.43 -30.91 68.24
N LYS A 247 -29.58 -32.02 67.51
CA LYS A 247 -30.38 -33.17 67.94
C LYS A 247 -29.78 -33.85 69.16
N GLU A 248 -28.48 -34.14 69.14
CA GLU A 248 -27.75 -34.73 70.26
C GLU A 248 -27.80 -33.82 71.50
N ALA A 249 -27.66 -32.51 71.32
CA ALA A 249 -27.79 -31.53 72.40
C ALA A 249 -29.20 -31.49 72.99
N ARG A 250 -30.24 -31.60 72.16
CA ARG A 250 -31.64 -31.69 72.63
C ARG A 250 -31.91 -32.98 73.39
N GLU A 251 -31.49 -34.12 72.86
CA GLU A 251 -31.64 -35.42 73.53
C GLU A 251 -30.92 -35.43 74.88
N LYS A 252 -29.71 -34.86 74.96
CA LYS A 252 -28.98 -34.74 76.22
C LYS A 252 -29.64 -33.79 77.20
N ALA A 253 -30.13 -32.64 76.74
CA ALA A 253 -30.88 -31.71 77.58
C ALA A 253 -32.20 -32.31 78.09
N GLU A 254 -32.86 -33.15 77.29
CA GLU A 254 -34.08 -33.85 77.68
C GLU A 254 -33.80 -34.95 78.72
N GLN A 255 -32.71 -35.72 78.54
CA GLN A 255 -32.23 -36.67 79.53
C GLN A 255 -31.85 -36.00 80.85
N ASP A 256 -31.12 -34.88 80.78
CA ASP A 256 -30.75 -34.10 81.97
C ASP A 256 -32.01 -33.53 82.66
N ALA A 257 -32.98 -33.02 81.90
CA ALA A 257 -34.24 -32.55 82.46
C ALA A 257 -35.08 -33.68 83.08
N GLU A 258 -35.08 -34.87 82.48
CA GLU A 258 -35.77 -36.05 83.03
C GLU A 258 -35.10 -36.55 84.31
N LYS A 259 -33.77 -36.53 84.36
CA LYS A 259 -33.01 -36.83 85.56
C LYS A 259 -33.28 -35.82 86.67
N ILE A 260 -33.28 -34.53 86.36
CA ILE A 260 -33.65 -33.47 87.32
C ILE A 260 -35.09 -33.65 87.82
N ARG A 261 -36.04 -34.01 86.94
CA ARG A 261 -37.43 -34.30 87.35
C ARG A 261 -37.52 -35.53 88.25
N SER A 262 -36.78 -36.59 87.95
CA SER A 262 -36.72 -37.81 88.77
C SER A 262 -36.10 -37.55 90.14
N ASP A 263 -34.97 -36.84 90.18
CA ASP A 263 -34.25 -36.50 91.41
C ASP A 263 -35.12 -35.57 92.28
N ALA A 264 -35.76 -34.55 91.67
CA ALA A 264 -36.70 -33.68 92.37
C ALA A 264 -37.94 -34.44 92.89
N HIS A 265 -38.43 -35.44 92.15
CA HIS A 265 -39.55 -36.26 92.60
C HIS A 265 -39.15 -37.17 93.77
N GLN A 266 -37.96 -37.76 93.74
CA GLN A 266 -37.42 -38.55 94.87
C GLN A 266 -37.14 -37.68 96.09
N GLU A 267 -36.58 -36.48 95.90
CA GLU A 267 -36.37 -35.54 97.01
C GLU A 267 -37.70 -35.05 97.59
N ALA A 268 -38.72 -34.82 96.74
CA ALA A 268 -40.08 -34.50 97.19
C ALA A 268 -40.73 -35.66 97.95
N GLU A 269 -40.58 -36.90 97.50
CA GLU A 269 -41.07 -38.09 98.23
C GLU A 269 -40.33 -38.29 99.55
N GLN A 270 -39.02 -38.04 99.60
CA GLN A 270 -38.26 -38.09 100.85
C GLN A 270 -38.64 -36.95 101.79
N THR A 271 -38.90 -35.74 101.30
CA THR A 271 -39.36 -34.63 102.14
C THR A 271 -40.78 -34.82 102.62
N VAL A 272 -41.68 -35.37 101.80
CA VAL A 272 -43.04 -35.76 102.24
C VAL A 272 -42.97 -36.90 103.25
N GLY A 273 -42.17 -37.94 103.02
CA GLY A 273 -41.99 -39.04 103.98
C GLY A 273 -41.35 -38.60 105.31
N LEU A 274 -40.43 -37.63 105.28
CA LEU A 274 -39.88 -37.02 106.49
C LEU A 274 -40.87 -36.07 107.16
N ALA A 275 -41.72 -35.36 106.40
CA ALA A 275 -42.77 -34.50 106.93
C ALA A 275 -43.94 -35.29 107.52
N GLU A 276 -44.30 -36.44 106.95
CA GLU A 276 -45.30 -37.36 107.50
C GLU A 276 -44.79 -38.01 108.79
N ALA A 277 -43.52 -38.46 108.82
CA ALA A 277 -42.88 -38.96 110.04
C ALA A 277 -42.77 -37.87 111.14
N GLN A 278 -42.52 -36.61 110.75
CA GLN A 278 -42.52 -35.48 111.67
C GLN A 278 -43.93 -35.06 112.12
N ALA A 279 -44.95 -35.22 111.28
CA ALA A 279 -46.34 -34.92 111.64
C ALA A 279 -46.89 -35.93 112.67
N ASP A 280 -46.55 -37.22 112.52
CA ASP A 280 -46.90 -38.25 113.49
C ASP A 280 -46.12 -38.09 114.82
N GLU A 281 -44.85 -37.70 114.78
CA GLU A 281 -44.05 -37.44 116.00
C GLU A 281 -44.42 -36.11 116.70
N LEU A 282 -44.96 -35.13 115.97
CA LEU A 282 -45.47 -33.85 116.52
C LEU A 282 -46.89 -33.96 117.10
N LEU A 283 -47.72 -34.86 116.60
CA LEU A 283 -49.02 -35.18 117.20
C LEU A 283 -48.86 -35.84 118.58
N ASP A 284 -47.88 -36.73 118.74
CA ASP A 284 -47.56 -37.36 120.03
C ASP A 284 -46.81 -36.42 121.00
N ARG A 285 -45.98 -35.48 120.51
CA ARG A 285 -45.27 -34.50 121.36
C ARG A 285 -46.07 -33.24 121.71
N ALA A 286 -47.14 -32.90 120.99
CA ALA A 286 -48.02 -31.78 121.32
C ALA A 286 -48.86 -32.04 122.58
N GLU A 287 -49.12 -33.31 122.94
CA GLU A 287 -49.83 -33.67 124.17
C GLU A 287 -48.92 -33.69 125.42
N GLU A 288 -47.60 -33.86 125.28
CA GLU A 288 -46.65 -33.90 126.42
C GLU A 288 -45.84 -32.59 126.61
N ALA A 289 -45.68 -31.75 125.60
CA ALA A 289 -44.82 -30.55 125.63
C ALA A 289 -45.55 -29.21 125.87
N SER A 290 -46.76 -29.23 126.44
CA SER A 290 -47.40 -28.04 127.04
C SER A 290 -46.80 -27.68 128.42
N SER A 291 -45.98 -28.56 128.99
CA SER A 291 -45.57 -28.46 130.40
C SER A 291 -44.07 -28.64 130.61
N ALA A 292 -43.21 -28.05 129.77
CA ALA A 292 -41.85 -27.70 130.17
C ALA A 292 -41.11 -26.93 129.06
N ALA A 293 -40.74 -25.69 129.38
CA ALA A 293 -39.62 -24.94 128.83
C ALA A 293 -39.78 -24.44 127.38
N GLU A 294 -40.10 -23.17 127.09
CA GLU A 294 -39.75 -21.94 127.82
C GLU A 294 -38.41 -22.04 128.57
N ALA A 295 -37.35 -22.39 127.85
CA ALA A 295 -36.02 -21.78 127.97
C ALA A 295 -34.97 -22.68 127.32
N ARG A 296 -34.24 -22.09 126.36
CA ARG A 296 -32.92 -22.51 125.81
C ARG A 296 -33.01 -23.57 124.71
N LEU A 297 -32.41 -23.46 123.54
CA LEU A 297 -31.25 -22.72 122.99
C LEU A 297 -31.39 -22.90 121.46
N LYS A 298 -31.32 -21.91 120.55
CA LYS A 298 -30.22 -20.99 120.27
C LYS A 298 -28.82 -21.60 120.33
N SER A 299 -28.55 -22.68 119.56
CA SER A 299 -27.18 -23.02 119.14
C SER A 299 -27.11 -24.14 118.08
N ALA A 300 -27.77 -24.00 116.92
CA ALA A 300 -27.60 -24.97 115.83
C ALA A 300 -27.90 -24.42 114.42
N GLU A 301 -27.70 -23.12 114.20
CA GLU A 301 -27.83 -22.50 112.86
C GLU A 301 -26.51 -21.90 112.34
N GLN A 302 -25.36 -22.27 112.96
CA GLN A 302 -24.05 -21.74 112.58
C GLN A 302 -23.20 -22.64 111.67
N GLU A 303 -23.72 -23.76 111.16
CA GLU A 303 -22.94 -24.69 110.32
C GLU A 303 -23.47 -24.89 108.88
N ALA A 304 -24.62 -24.31 108.53
CA ALA A 304 -25.21 -24.45 107.19
C ALA A 304 -24.76 -23.38 106.17
N GLU A 305 -24.00 -22.36 106.60
CA GLU A 305 -23.57 -21.24 105.75
C GLU A 305 -22.11 -21.34 105.25
N SER A 306 -21.29 -22.19 105.85
CA SER A 306 -19.88 -22.38 105.46
C SER A 306 -19.72 -23.08 104.09
N ILE A 307 -20.65 -23.98 103.72
CA ILE A 307 -20.53 -24.81 102.51
C ILE A 307 -21.02 -24.07 101.25
N ARG A 308 -21.95 -23.10 101.36
CA ARG A 308 -22.50 -22.38 100.20
C ARG A 308 -21.61 -21.24 99.67
N SER A 309 -20.60 -20.79 100.41
CA SER A 309 -19.73 -19.67 100.00
C SER A 309 -18.48 -20.08 99.20
N ALA A 310 -18.07 -21.35 99.27
CA ALA A 310 -16.85 -21.84 98.61
C ALA A 310 -17.05 -22.22 97.12
N ALA A 311 -18.24 -22.70 96.73
CA ALA A 311 -18.50 -23.15 95.36
C ALA A 311 -18.82 -22.02 94.35
N ARG A 312 -19.09 -20.79 94.83
CA ARG A 312 -19.49 -19.66 93.97
C ARG A 312 -18.34 -18.72 93.55
N LYS A 313 -17.15 -18.83 94.15
CA LYS A 313 -16.02 -17.90 93.92
C LYS A 313 -14.88 -18.43 93.03
N GLY A 314 -14.95 -19.69 92.59
CA GLY A 314 -13.96 -20.31 91.69
C GLY A 314 -14.34 -20.20 90.21
N GLY A 315 -15.56 -20.60 89.85
CA GLY A 315 -15.97 -20.71 88.43
C GLY A 315 -16.20 -19.39 87.71
N GLU A 316 -16.59 -18.31 88.41
CA GLU A 316 -16.83 -17.01 87.78
C GLU A 316 -15.52 -16.29 87.40
N ARG A 317 -14.44 -16.44 88.18
CA ARG A 317 -13.14 -15.79 87.90
C ARG A 317 -12.40 -16.45 86.74
N GLU A 318 -12.46 -17.78 86.65
CA GLU A 318 -11.80 -18.54 85.58
C GLU A 318 -12.53 -18.34 84.24
N ALA A 319 -13.87 -18.32 84.25
CA ALA A 319 -14.66 -18.02 83.05
C ALA A 319 -14.53 -16.56 82.58
N GLU A 320 -14.34 -15.59 83.49
CA GLU A 320 -14.11 -14.19 83.14
C GLU A 320 -12.71 -13.94 82.59
N GLN A 321 -11.69 -14.61 83.12
CA GLN A 321 -10.31 -14.55 82.63
C GLN A 321 -10.16 -15.18 81.24
N ILE A 322 -10.85 -16.29 80.96
CA ILE A 322 -10.88 -16.90 79.62
C ILE A 322 -11.58 -15.98 78.60
N ARG A 323 -12.70 -15.35 78.98
CA ARG A 323 -13.43 -14.41 78.12
C ARG A 323 -12.67 -13.11 77.85
N SER A 324 -11.94 -12.57 78.82
CA SER A 324 -11.14 -11.35 78.61
C SER A 324 -9.97 -11.63 77.67
N THR A 325 -9.27 -12.76 77.87
CA THR A 325 -8.08 -13.11 77.06
C THR A 325 -8.46 -13.40 75.61
N ALA A 326 -9.55 -14.16 75.39
CA ALA A 326 -10.06 -14.42 74.03
C ALA A 326 -10.54 -13.14 73.33
N ARG A 327 -11.12 -12.19 74.07
CA ARG A 327 -11.57 -10.90 73.51
C ARG A 327 -10.41 -9.98 73.16
N ASP A 328 -9.37 -9.95 73.98
CA ASP A 328 -8.17 -9.13 73.73
C ASP A 328 -7.33 -9.68 72.59
N GLU A 329 -7.22 -11.01 72.44
CA GLU A 329 -6.57 -11.65 71.28
C GLU A 329 -7.35 -11.43 69.98
N ALA A 330 -8.69 -11.60 70.01
CA ALA A 330 -9.53 -11.31 68.84
C ALA A 330 -9.46 -9.84 68.42
N LYS A 331 -9.36 -8.92 69.38
CA LYS A 331 -9.21 -7.48 69.11
C LYS A 331 -7.86 -7.15 68.48
N ARG A 332 -6.75 -7.70 69.00
CA ARG A 332 -5.41 -7.49 68.44
C ARG A 332 -5.29 -8.05 67.03
N GLU A 333 -5.87 -9.22 66.77
CA GLU A 333 -5.85 -9.82 65.44
C GLU A 333 -6.70 -9.03 64.44
N ALA A 334 -7.87 -8.53 64.86
CA ALA A 334 -8.68 -7.65 64.02
C ALA A 334 -7.98 -6.31 63.71
N GLU A 335 -7.28 -5.71 64.69
CA GLU A 335 -6.49 -4.50 64.49
C GLU A 335 -5.31 -4.73 63.51
N ARG A 336 -4.65 -5.90 63.60
CA ARG A 336 -3.57 -6.30 62.69
C ARG A 336 -4.06 -6.46 61.25
N ILE A 337 -5.13 -7.22 61.05
CA ILE A 337 -5.74 -7.44 59.73
C ILE A 337 -6.20 -6.12 59.10
N CYS A 338 -6.81 -5.22 59.88
CA CYS A 338 -7.20 -3.90 59.38
C CYS A 338 -5.99 -3.05 58.99
N SER A 339 -4.90 -3.09 59.77
CA SER A 339 -3.68 -2.32 59.45
C SER A 339 -2.98 -2.83 58.18
N GLU A 340 -2.86 -4.16 58.02
CA GLU A 340 -2.26 -4.80 56.85
C GLU A 340 -3.10 -4.52 55.60
N ALA A 341 -4.43 -4.67 55.67
CA ALA A 341 -5.33 -4.36 54.56
C ALA A 341 -5.29 -2.86 54.17
N THR A 342 -5.07 -1.96 55.12
CA THR A 342 -4.95 -0.52 54.85
C THR A 342 -3.62 -0.20 54.17
N GLN A 343 -2.51 -0.81 54.62
CA GLN A 343 -1.20 -0.66 53.99
C GLN A 343 -1.17 -1.22 52.55
N ASP A 344 -1.77 -2.39 52.31
CA ASP A 344 -1.85 -2.98 50.98
C ASP A 344 -2.70 -2.13 50.03
N ALA A 345 -3.82 -1.58 50.52
CA ALA A 345 -4.65 -0.67 49.74
C ALA A 345 -3.91 0.64 49.39
N GLU A 346 -3.13 1.20 50.31
CA GLU A 346 -2.31 2.38 50.06
C GLU A 346 -1.15 2.11 49.09
N SER A 347 -0.51 0.95 49.20
CA SER A 347 0.56 0.50 48.28
C SER A 347 0.02 0.38 46.86
N THR A 348 -1.08 -0.35 46.69
CA THR A 348 -1.75 -0.55 45.39
C THR A 348 -2.16 0.79 44.76
N ARG A 349 -2.67 1.73 45.58
CA ARG A 349 -3.07 3.05 45.11
C ARG A 349 -1.88 3.91 44.69
N SER A 350 -0.76 3.83 45.40
CA SER A 350 0.48 4.53 45.05
C SER A 350 1.10 4.00 43.77
N GLU A 351 1.11 2.68 43.56
CA GLU A 351 1.59 2.07 42.32
C GLU A 351 0.72 2.46 41.12
N ALA A 352 -0.60 2.35 41.25
CA ALA A 352 -1.52 2.77 40.19
C ALA A 352 -1.39 4.27 39.85
N GLN A 353 -1.10 5.13 40.83
CA GLN A 353 -0.84 6.55 40.59
C GLN A 353 0.47 6.81 39.84
N ARG A 354 1.53 6.03 40.13
CA ARG A 354 2.81 6.12 39.41
C ARG A 354 2.67 5.64 37.97
N GLU A 355 2.02 4.50 37.74
CA GLU A 355 1.75 4.01 36.38
C GLU A 355 0.90 5.00 35.57
N ALA A 356 -0.16 5.54 36.17
CA ALA A 356 -0.97 6.56 35.52
C ALA A 356 -0.20 7.86 35.22
N ALA A 357 0.83 8.20 36.01
CA ALA A 357 1.70 9.33 35.72
C ALA A 357 2.67 9.04 34.56
N THR A 358 3.24 7.83 34.51
CA THR A 358 4.12 7.38 33.42
C THR A 358 3.37 7.37 32.09
N ILE A 359 2.19 6.73 32.04
CA ILE A 359 1.34 6.66 30.84
C ILE A 359 0.99 8.06 30.34
N ARG A 360 0.65 8.99 31.25
CA ARG A 360 0.36 10.38 30.87
C ARG A 360 1.59 11.07 30.28
N SER A 361 2.77 10.87 30.87
CA SER A 361 4.01 11.49 30.40
C SER A 361 4.42 10.98 29.00
N GLU A 362 4.28 9.68 28.74
CA GLU A 362 4.54 9.05 27.45
C GLU A 362 3.56 9.53 26.39
N ALA A 363 2.25 9.58 26.71
CA ALA A 363 1.23 10.09 25.80
C ALA A 363 1.47 11.56 25.40
N THR A 364 1.95 12.41 26.32
CA THR A 364 2.36 13.78 25.99
C THR A 364 3.55 13.81 25.04
N ARG A 365 4.56 12.97 25.28
CA ARG A 365 5.78 12.92 24.46
C ARG A 365 5.47 12.43 23.03
N GLU A 366 4.63 11.40 22.90
CA GLU A 366 4.16 10.92 21.60
C GLU A 366 3.36 11.99 20.86
N ARG A 367 2.48 12.71 21.57
CA ARG A 367 1.70 13.81 20.97
C ARG A 367 2.61 14.93 20.45
N GLU A 368 3.63 15.31 21.22
CA GLU A 368 4.62 16.32 20.81
C GLU A 368 5.41 15.84 19.59
N GLN A 369 5.82 14.58 19.57
CA GLN A 369 6.52 13.98 18.45
C GLN A 369 5.67 14.00 17.17
N VAL A 370 4.41 13.55 17.24
CA VAL A 370 3.47 13.58 16.11
C VAL A 370 3.24 15.01 15.61
N THR A 371 3.15 16.00 16.50
CA THR A 371 3.05 17.41 16.07
C THR A 371 4.31 17.92 15.36
N SER A 372 5.49 17.47 15.79
CA SER A 372 6.76 17.85 15.16
C SER A 372 6.91 17.22 13.77
N GLU A 373 6.53 15.95 13.62
CA GLU A 373 6.55 15.21 12.34
C GLU A 373 5.55 15.81 11.35
N ARG A 374 4.34 16.15 11.81
CA ARG A 374 3.34 16.84 10.98
C ARG A 374 3.84 18.20 10.49
N ALA A 375 4.48 18.98 11.36
CA ALA A 375 5.08 20.26 10.97
C ALA A 375 6.27 20.11 10.00
N ALA A 376 6.99 18.98 10.03
CA ALA A 376 8.03 18.68 9.06
C ALA A 376 7.44 18.34 7.68
N LEU A 377 6.40 17.49 7.65
CA LEU A 377 5.69 17.14 6.42
C LEU A 377 5.01 18.34 5.76
N ASP A 378 4.43 19.25 6.55
CA ASP A 378 3.83 20.47 6.02
C ASP A 378 4.89 21.37 5.34
N ARG A 379 6.12 21.45 5.89
CA ARG A 379 7.23 22.20 5.26
C ARG A 379 7.73 21.55 3.97
N GLU A 380 7.82 20.22 3.92
CA GLU A 380 8.20 19.50 2.70
C GLU A 380 7.16 19.70 1.59
N ARG A 381 5.88 19.69 1.95
CA ARG A 381 4.79 19.96 1.00
C ARG A 381 4.85 21.37 0.44
N GLU A 382 5.11 22.37 1.28
CA GLU A 382 5.28 23.76 0.84
C GLU A 382 6.48 23.91 -0.11
N ALA A 383 7.61 23.26 0.17
CA ALA A 383 8.78 23.26 -0.69
C ALA A 383 8.47 22.63 -2.07
N PHE A 384 7.75 21.50 -2.08
CA PHE A 384 7.31 20.84 -3.30
C PHE A 384 6.35 21.70 -4.13
N ASP A 385 5.41 22.40 -3.49
CA ASP A 385 4.48 23.30 -4.17
C ASP A 385 5.21 24.52 -4.79
N VAL A 386 6.26 25.02 -4.15
CA VAL A 386 7.13 26.08 -4.71
C VAL A 386 7.88 25.58 -5.94
N GLU A 387 8.49 24.40 -5.87
CA GLU A 387 9.22 23.81 -7.00
C GLU A 387 8.30 23.53 -8.20
N LYS A 388 7.08 23.04 -7.92
CA LYS A 388 6.06 22.82 -8.95
C LYS A 388 5.64 24.10 -9.66
N ARG A 389 5.50 25.22 -8.93
CA ARG A 389 5.20 26.53 -9.54
C ARG A 389 6.36 27.01 -10.41
N ALA A 390 7.59 26.94 -9.90
CA ALA A 390 8.79 27.33 -10.65
C ALA A 390 8.96 26.52 -11.94
N PHE A 391 8.65 25.22 -11.90
CA PHE A 391 8.66 24.36 -13.08
C PHE A 391 7.59 24.75 -14.10
N ALA A 392 6.36 25.05 -13.64
CA ALA A 392 5.27 25.50 -14.52
C ALA A 392 5.60 26.84 -15.21
N GLU A 393 6.13 27.81 -14.46
CA GLU A 393 6.57 29.11 -14.99
C GLU A 393 7.70 28.95 -16.03
N SER A 394 8.65 28.04 -15.79
CA SER A 394 9.71 27.73 -16.76
C SER A 394 9.17 27.15 -18.08
N LEU A 395 8.13 26.32 -17.99
CA LEU A 395 7.52 25.67 -19.14
C LEU A 395 6.69 26.66 -19.97
N GLU A 396 5.95 27.55 -19.30
CA GLU A 396 5.25 28.66 -19.97
C GLU A 396 6.22 29.63 -20.64
N ALA A 397 7.34 29.98 -19.99
CA ALA A 397 8.36 30.85 -20.58
C ALA A 397 8.99 30.24 -21.84
N ARG A 398 9.27 28.92 -21.84
CA ARG A 398 9.79 28.20 -23.02
C ARG A 398 8.76 28.16 -24.15
N ARG A 399 7.48 27.96 -23.82
CA ARG A 399 6.39 27.97 -24.80
C ARG A 399 6.22 29.35 -25.43
N ALA A 400 6.20 30.41 -24.63
CA ALA A 400 6.10 31.79 -25.12
C ALA A 400 7.29 32.16 -26.03
N ALA A 401 8.51 31.74 -25.68
CA ALA A 401 9.69 31.94 -26.51
C ALA A 401 9.59 31.22 -27.87
N ALA A 402 9.07 29.99 -27.88
CA ALA A 402 8.86 29.22 -29.11
C ALA A 402 7.76 29.83 -30.00
N GLU A 403 6.68 30.35 -29.40
CA GLU A 403 5.59 31.03 -30.13
C GLU A 403 6.06 32.33 -30.78
N GLU A 404 6.90 33.13 -30.09
CA GLU A 404 7.51 34.34 -30.67
C GLU A 404 8.51 34.01 -31.80
N GLU A 405 9.31 32.95 -31.66
CA GLU A 405 10.22 32.51 -32.73
C GLU A 405 9.44 32.06 -33.97
N ALA A 406 8.34 31.31 -33.79
CA ALA A 406 7.47 30.89 -34.88
C ALA A 406 6.84 32.10 -35.60
N LYS A 407 6.42 33.14 -34.85
CA LYS A 407 5.83 34.35 -35.40
C LYS A 407 6.81 35.12 -36.30
N ILE A 408 8.06 35.26 -35.87
CA ILE A 408 9.12 35.93 -36.65
C ILE A 408 9.37 35.17 -37.96
N ILE A 409 9.46 33.84 -37.90
CA ILE A 409 9.69 33.01 -39.09
C ILE A 409 8.53 33.16 -40.09
N ILE A 410 7.28 33.21 -39.60
CA ILE A 410 6.09 33.37 -40.46
C ILE A 410 6.07 34.77 -41.09
N GLU A 411 6.32 35.83 -40.32
CA GLU A 411 6.32 37.21 -40.81
C GLU A 411 7.37 37.44 -41.91
N GLU A 412 8.59 36.93 -41.70
CA GLU A 412 9.68 37.05 -42.67
C GLU A 412 9.46 36.19 -43.92
N ALA A 413 8.79 35.04 -43.79
CA ALA A 413 8.35 34.24 -44.94
C ALA A 413 7.29 34.98 -45.76
N VAL A 414 6.38 35.73 -45.12
CA VAL A 414 5.36 36.55 -45.81
C VAL A 414 5.99 37.74 -46.52
N GLU A 415 6.89 38.48 -45.87
CA GLU A 415 7.63 39.59 -46.50
C GLU A 415 8.43 39.12 -47.71
N SER A 416 9.14 37.99 -47.58
CA SER A 416 9.91 37.41 -48.69
C SER A 416 9.02 36.99 -49.87
N LEU A 417 7.82 36.46 -49.60
CA LEU A 417 6.86 36.09 -50.65
C LEU A 417 6.28 37.32 -51.36
N GLN A 418 6.09 38.43 -50.65
CA GLN A 418 5.63 39.70 -51.23
C GLN A 418 6.69 40.33 -52.13
N GLU A 419 7.97 40.33 -51.72
CA GLU A 419 9.11 40.82 -52.52
C GLU A 419 9.25 40.05 -53.84
N ILE A 420 9.12 38.72 -53.81
CA ILE A 420 9.15 37.88 -55.03
C ILE A 420 8.00 38.24 -55.97
N SER A 421 6.79 38.46 -55.44
CA SER A 421 5.62 38.80 -56.28
C SER A 421 5.72 40.16 -56.99
N HIS A 422 6.41 41.13 -56.36
CA HIS A 422 6.61 42.45 -56.96
C HIS A 422 7.65 42.43 -58.08
N VAL A 423 8.69 41.63 -57.93
CA VAL A 423 9.75 41.43 -58.94
C VAL A 423 9.21 40.71 -60.18
N ASP A 424 8.37 39.69 -59.99
CA ASP A 424 7.82 38.90 -61.10
C ASP A 424 6.85 39.72 -61.97
N ARG A 425 6.16 40.70 -61.37
CA ARG A 425 5.26 41.59 -62.11
C ARG A 425 6.00 42.57 -63.03
N ASP A 426 7.19 43.02 -62.63
CA ASP A 426 7.99 43.98 -63.41
C ASP A 426 8.72 43.29 -64.58
N PHE A 427 9.01 41.99 -64.48
CA PHE A 427 9.64 41.20 -65.56
C PHE A 427 8.63 40.68 -66.60
N LEU A 428 7.38 40.43 -66.19
CA LEU A 428 6.29 39.98 -67.08
C LEU A 428 5.86 41.03 -68.11
N HIS A 429 6.32 42.29 -68.01
CA HIS A 429 5.89 43.36 -68.91
C HIS A 429 6.69 43.50 -70.21
N VAL A 430 7.78 42.74 -70.42
CA VAL A 430 8.67 43.01 -71.56
C VAL A 430 8.76 41.93 -72.63
N GLU A 431 8.82 40.60 -72.40
CA GLU A 431 9.20 39.73 -73.55
C GLU A 431 8.94 38.21 -73.45
N LEU A 432 7.93 37.72 -72.72
CA LEU A 432 7.83 36.28 -72.38
C LEU A 432 6.83 35.39 -73.13
N ASP A 433 6.20 35.86 -74.21
CA ASP A 433 5.27 35.02 -75.00
C ASP A 433 5.81 34.50 -76.34
N ASN A 434 7.02 34.90 -76.78
CA ASN A 434 7.54 34.50 -78.10
C ASN A 434 8.79 33.60 -78.10
N ASP A 435 9.37 33.27 -76.93
CA ASP A 435 10.55 32.40 -76.87
C ASP A 435 10.50 31.44 -75.65
N PRO A 436 10.28 30.13 -75.87
CA PRO A 436 10.21 29.14 -74.80
C PRO A 436 11.55 28.94 -74.08
N GLU A 437 12.69 29.26 -74.70
CA GLU A 437 14.01 29.15 -74.08
C GLU A 437 14.24 30.30 -73.07
N MET A 438 13.79 31.51 -73.40
CA MET A 438 13.78 32.65 -72.48
C MET A 438 12.84 32.44 -71.29
N LYS A 439 11.69 31.81 -71.50
CA LYS A 439 10.76 31.42 -70.42
C LYS A 439 11.40 30.45 -69.44
N GLN A 440 12.14 29.48 -69.93
CA GLN A 440 12.81 28.52 -69.07
C GLN A 440 13.98 29.15 -68.30
N ARG A 441 14.77 30.00 -68.95
CA ARG A 441 15.84 30.77 -68.27
C ARG A 441 15.28 31.73 -67.22
N TYR A 442 14.14 32.36 -67.48
CA TYR A 442 13.45 33.20 -66.50
C TYR A 442 12.98 32.37 -65.29
N LEU A 443 12.32 31.23 -65.52
CA LEU A 443 11.88 30.34 -64.44
C LEU A 443 13.05 29.84 -63.58
N ASP A 444 14.17 29.47 -64.21
CA ASP A 444 15.37 29.07 -63.50
C ASP A 444 15.99 30.21 -62.68
N THR A 445 15.96 31.43 -63.21
CA THR A 445 16.46 32.63 -62.53
C THR A 445 15.56 33.01 -61.35
N VAL A 446 14.24 32.92 -61.51
CA VAL A 446 13.26 33.16 -60.44
C VAL A 446 13.40 32.12 -59.34
N GLU A 447 13.59 30.84 -59.68
CA GLU A 447 13.77 29.78 -58.71
C GLU A 447 15.08 29.93 -57.93
N GLN A 448 16.18 30.27 -58.61
CA GLN A 448 17.45 30.59 -57.96
C GLN A 448 17.35 31.81 -57.05
N ARG A 449 16.72 32.90 -57.52
CA ARG A 449 16.51 34.10 -56.72
C ARG A 449 15.63 33.83 -55.50
N THR A 450 14.56 33.06 -55.65
CA THR A 450 13.67 32.64 -54.57
C THR A 450 14.41 31.80 -53.53
N GLN A 451 15.29 30.89 -53.96
CA GLN A 451 16.11 30.09 -53.05
C GLN A 451 17.15 30.94 -52.30
N GLN A 452 17.79 31.89 -53.00
CA GLN A 452 18.74 32.82 -52.39
C GLN A 452 18.04 33.76 -51.39
N GLU A 453 16.89 34.33 -51.74
CA GLU A 453 16.11 35.18 -50.84
C GLU A 453 15.57 34.40 -49.65
N ARG A 454 15.07 33.16 -49.82
CA ARG A 454 14.68 32.30 -48.68
C ARG A 454 15.84 32.01 -47.74
N THR A 455 17.04 31.80 -48.27
CA THR A 455 18.23 31.53 -47.46
C THR A 455 18.70 32.80 -46.75
N ALA A 456 18.66 33.95 -47.43
CA ALA A 456 18.98 35.24 -46.87
C ALA A 456 17.96 35.71 -45.82
N ALA A 457 16.67 35.45 -46.02
CA ALA A 457 15.59 35.68 -45.08
C ALA A 457 15.76 34.80 -43.83
N ARG A 458 16.06 33.50 -44.01
CA ARG A 458 16.34 32.62 -42.85
C ARG A 458 17.55 33.09 -42.03
N ARG A 459 18.58 33.63 -42.69
CA ARG A 459 19.75 34.21 -42.02
C ARG A 459 19.43 35.53 -41.33
N ARG A 460 18.67 36.42 -41.96
CA ARG A 460 18.19 37.69 -41.39
C ARG A 460 17.27 37.45 -40.18
N ALA A 461 16.38 36.46 -40.26
CA ALA A 461 15.57 35.98 -39.14
C ALA A 461 16.45 35.54 -37.97
N GLN A 462 17.44 34.68 -38.22
CA GLN A 462 18.38 34.21 -37.19
C GLN A 462 19.18 35.36 -36.57
N GLU A 463 19.68 36.29 -37.38
CA GLU A 463 20.41 37.47 -36.89
C GLU A 463 19.51 38.39 -36.06
N ARG A 464 18.24 38.59 -36.45
CA ARG A 464 17.24 39.36 -35.67
C ARG A 464 16.87 38.67 -34.37
N THR A 465 16.65 37.36 -34.39
CA THR A 465 16.39 36.56 -33.18
C THR A 465 17.57 36.63 -32.22
N ASN A 466 18.80 36.50 -32.72
CA ASN A 466 20.01 36.62 -31.92
C ASN A 466 20.19 38.03 -31.34
N LYS A 467 19.92 39.07 -32.14
CA LYS A 467 20.02 40.47 -31.69
C LYS A 467 18.95 40.83 -30.65
N ARG A 468 17.72 40.34 -30.81
CA ARG A 468 16.65 40.48 -29.80
C ARG A 468 16.97 39.70 -28.53
N ARG A 469 17.52 38.49 -28.64
CA ARG A 469 17.98 37.69 -27.49
C ARG A 469 19.10 38.39 -26.71
N GLN A 470 20.03 39.04 -27.40
CA GLN A 470 21.06 39.89 -26.77
C GLN A 470 20.47 41.15 -26.12
N GLN A 471 19.50 41.81 -26.75
CA GLN A 471 18.82 42.98 -26.16
C GLN A 471 17.97 42.61 -24.94
N GLN A 472 17.32 41.44 -24.95
CA GLN A 472 16.59 40.90 -23.80
C GLN A 472 17.57 40.62 -22.64
N GLN A 473 18.69 39.95 -22.91
CA GLN A 473 19.73 39.69 -21.91
C GLN A 473 20.40 40.97 -21.37
N GLN A 474 20.50 42.03 -22.18
CA GLN A 474 20.95 43.36 -21.72
C GLN A 474 19.91 44.05 -20.85
N ARG A 475 18.62 44.00 -21.20
CA ARG A 475 17.52 44.52 -20.36
C ARG A 475 17.42 43.79 -19.02
N ASP A 476 17.62 42.48 -19.00
CA ASP A 476 17.62 41.68 -17.77
C ASP A 476 18.85 41.97 -16.90
N ARG A 477 19.95 42.46 -17.49
CA ARG A 477 21.15 42.93 -16.76
C ARG A 477 21.00 44.36 -16.23
N ASP A 478 20.47 45.27 -17.04
CA ASP A 478 20.33 46.69 -16.69
C ASP A 478 19.11 46.95 -15.79
N GLY A 479 18.06 46.12 -15.88
CA GLY A 479 16.92 46.12 -14.94
C GLY A 479 17.26 45.63 -13.53
N GLY A 480 18.48 45.13 -13.31
CA GLY A 480 19.06 44.86 -11.99
C GLY A 480 19.79 46.05 -11.35
N MET A 481 19.84 47.21 -12.03
CA MET A 481 20.43 48.46 -11.53
C MET A 481 19.38 49.59 -11.36
N GLU A 482 18.18 49.25 -10.89
CA GLU A 482 17.33 50.21 -10.16
C GLU A 482 16.98 49.63 -8.78
N LEU A 483 17.93 49.78 -7.85
CA LEU A 483 17.67 49.99 -6.42
C LEU A 483 18.69 51.01 -5.90
#